data_AF-A0A2N2HJD2-F1
#
_entry.id   AF-A0A2N2HJD2-F1
#
_cell.length_a   1.000
_cell.length_b   1.000
_cell.length_c   1.000
_cell.angle_alpha   90.00
_cell.angle_beta   90.00
_cell.angle_gamma   90.00
#
_symmetry.space_group_name_H-M   'P 1'
#
loop_
_entity.id
_entity.type
_entity.pdbx_description
1 polymer ?
#
loop_
_entity_poly.entity_id
_entity_poly.type
_entity_poly.pdbx_seq_one_letter_code
_entity_poly.pdbx_strand_id
1 'polypeptide(L)' 'MSGGKQINCAYCDKDGLSKNVIGLNKKLIHQQVERMMCMTCMAAYFETTEEELKEMIEGFKQQGCALFG' A
#
# COMPACT_ATOMS: atom_id res chain seq x y z
N MET A 1 13.80 -22.24 -9.54
CA MET A 1 12.81 -21.71 -8.58
C MET A 1 12.52 -20.26 -8.97
N SER A 2 11.39 -20.00 -9.61
CA SER A 2 11.05 -18.65 -10.09
C SER A 2 10.56 -17.82 -8.91
N GLY A 3 11.49 -17.22 -8.16
CA GLY A 3 11.20 -16.38 -7.01
C GLY A 3 10.57 -15.06 -7.47
N GLY A 4 9.26 -14.92 -7.31
CA GLY A 4 8.59 -13.63 -7.47
C GLY A 4 9.20 -12.61 -6.51
N LYS A 5 9.58 -11.44 -7.01
CA LYS A 5 10.15 -10.37 -6.19
C LYS A 5 9.10 -9.89 -5.18
N GLN A 6 9.27 -10.27 -3.92
CA GLN A 6 8.44 -9.79 -2.83
C GLN A 6 8.85 -8.37 -2.46
N ILE A 7 7.87 -7.51 -2.18
CA ILE A 7 8.09 -6.16 -1.69
C ILE A 7 7.84 -6.17 -0.20
N ASN A 8 8.79 -5.63 0.57
CA ASN A 8 8.74 -5.59 2.03
C ASN A 8 8.53 -4.15 2.51
N CYS A 9 8.00 -4.01 3.73
CA CYS A 9 7.89 -2.74 4.41
C CYS A 9 9.28 -2.22 4.78
N ALA A 10 9.57 -0.96 4.44
CA ALA A 10 10.85 -0.32 4.74
C ALA A 10 11.02 0.09 6.22
N TYR A 11 9.99 -0.09 7.06
CA TYR A 11 9.97 0.38 8.45
C TYR A 11 9.91 -0.74 9.49
N CYS A 12 9.25 -1.85 9.15
CA CYS A 12 9.09 -2.98 10.07
C CYS A 12 9.46 -4.32 9.44
N ASP A 13 10.06 -4.30 8.25
CA ASP A 13 10.50 -5.46 7.48
C ASP A 13 9.41 -6.49 7.14
N LYS A 14 8.13 -6.16 7.40
CA LYS A 14 6.99 -7.00 7.02
C LYS A 14 7.06 -7.32 5.53
N ASP A 15 7.16 -8.59 5.22
CA ASP A 15 7.28 -9.12 3.89
C ASP A 15 5.93 -9.25 3.18
N GLY A 16 5.97 -9.44 1.86
CA GLY A 16 4.79 -9.79 1.09
C GLY A 16 3.71 -8.71 1.05
N LEU A 17 4.07 -7.43 0.87
CA LEU A 17 3.09 -6.35 0.72
C LEU A 17 2.14 -6.64 -0.45
N SER A 18 0.83 -6.54 -0.20
CA SER A 18 -0.18 -6.81 -1.22
C SER A 18 -0.19 -5.72 -2.30
N LYS A 19 -0.74 -6.05 -3.48
CA LYS A 19 -0.91 -5.08 -4.57
C LYS A 19 -1.66 -3.83 -4.13
N ASN A 20 -2.67 -3.98 -3.28
CA ASN A 20 -3.43 -2.84 -2.73
C ASN A 20 -2.56 -1.96 -1.84
N VAL A 21 -1.74 -2.55 -0.97
CA VAL A 21 -0.81 -1.77 -0.13
C VAL A 21 0.22 -1.03 -1.00
N ILE A 22 0.76 -1.69 -2.03
CA ILE A 22 1.70 -1.06 -2.97
C ILE A 22 1.01 0.07 -3.76
N GLY A 23 -0.20 -0.16 -4.25
CA GLY A 23 -1.01 0.84 -4.95
C GLY A 23 -1.31 2.04 -4.06
N LEU A 24 -1.60 1.81 -2.78
CA LEU A 24 -1.89 2.86 -1.81
C LEU A 24 -0.66 3.70 -1.48
N ASN A 25 0.52 3.08 -1.32
CA ASN A 25 1.79 3.82 -1.23
C ASN A 25 1.98 4.74 -2.44
N LYS A 26 1.78 4.23 -3.65
CA LYS A 26 1.92 5.03 -4.88
C LYS A 26 0.89 6.16 -4.97
N LYS A 27 -0.33 5.90 -4.52
CA LYS A 27 -1.45 6.84 -4.61
C LYS A 27 -1.36 7.97 -3.58
N LEU A 28 -0.97 7.67 -2.35
CA LEU A 28 -0.92 8.64 -1.24
C LEU A 28 0.42 9.36 -1.11
N ILE A 29 1.54 8.68 -1.42
CA ILE A 29 2.89 9.24 -1.25
C ILE A 29 3.38 9.81 -2.59
N HIS A 30 3.66 8.93 -3.54
CA HIS A 30 4.13 9.31 -4.88
C HIS A 30 4.13 8.11 -5.84
N GLN A 31 3.83 8.32 -7.12
CA GLN A 31 3.76 7.26 -8.14
C GLN A 31 5.05 6.41 -8.26
N GLN A 32 6.20 7.00 -7.94
CA GLN A 32 7.53 6.38 -7.99
C GLN A 32 8.15 6.11 -6.61
N VAL A 33 7.34 6.02 -5.55
CA VAL A 33 7.86 5.71 -4.21
C VAL A 33 8.62 4.37 -4.21
N GLU A 34 9.84 4.38 -3.68
CA GLU A 34 10.69 3.18 -3.57
C GLU A 34 10.57 2.51 -2.19
N ARG A 35 10.38 3.31 -1.14
CA ARG A 35 10.23 2.84 0.24
C ARG A 35 8.75 2.61 0.55
N MET A 36 8.33 1.37 0.45
CA MET A 36 6.94 0.98 0.70
C MET A 36 6.68 0.77 2.19
N MET A 37 5.51 1.18 2.66
CA MET A 37 4.99 0.91 4.00
C MET A 37 3.93 -0.18 3.96
N CYS A 38 3.92 -1.06 4.97
CA CYS A 38 2.74 -1.88 5.22
C CYS A 38 1.57 -1.01 5.71
N MET A 39 0.36 -1.56 5.73
CA MET A 39 -0.84 -0.83 6.14
C MET A 39 -0.69 -0.23 7.55
N THR A 40 -0.15 -1.00 8.50
CA THR A 40 0.03 -0.57 9.89
C THR A 40 1.01 0.61 10.02
N CYS A 41 2.16 0.54 9.35
CA CYS A 41 3.13 1.64 9.36
C CYS A 41 2.59 2.88 8.66
N MET A 42 1.81 2.68 7.59
CA MET A 42 1.16 3.76 6.87
C MET A 42 0.08 4.44 7.71
N ALA A 43 -0.72 3.67 8.44
CA ALA A 43 -1.73 4.16 9.36
C ALA A 43 -1.10 5.04 10.46
N ALA A 44 -0.01 4.56 11.06
CA ALA A 44 0.76 5.35 12.02
C ALA A 44 1.37 6.62 11.39
N TYR A 45 1.91 6.54 10.17
CA TYR A 45 2.52 7.68 9.48
C TYR A 45 1.53 8.79 9.12
N PHE A 46 0.32 8.43 8.69
CA PHE A 46 -0.75 9.37 8.34
C PHE A 46 -1.71 9.69 9.49
N GLU A 47 -1.42 9.21 10.71
CA GLU A 47 -2.28 9.39 11.89
C GLU A 47 -3.74 8.94 11.64
N THR A 48 -3.91 7.82 10.95
CA THR A 48 -5.18 7.22 10.54
C THR A 48 -5.24 5.75 10.97
N THR A 49 -6.35 5.07 10.71
CA THR A 49 -6.56 3.65 11.02
C THR A 49 -6.37 2.77 9.78
N GLU A 50 -6.13 1.47 9.97
CA GLU A 50 -6.08 0.55 8.83
C GLU A 50 -7.43 0.44 8.12
N GLU A 51 -8.53 0.64 8.85
CA GLU A 51 -9.90 0.63 8.35
C GLU A 51 -10.13 1.78 7.37
N GLU A 52 -9.76 3.01 7.74
CA GLU A 52 -9.85 4.18 6.86
C GLU A 52 -9.00 4.00 5.59
N LEU A 53 -7.80 3.42 5.70
CA LEU A 53 -6.97 3.09 4.54
C LEU A 53 -7.64 2.05 3.61
N LYS A 54 -8.33 1.05 4.17
CA LYS A 54 -9.10 0.06 3.39
C LYS A 54 -10.30 0.71 2.71
N GLU A 55 -11.02 1.60 3.40
CA GLU A 55 -12.12 2.36 2.82
C GLU A 55 -11.65 3.25 1.66
N MET A 56 -10.49 3.89 1.78
CA MET A 56 -9.88 4.64 0.67
C MET A 56 -9.59 3.75 -0.54
N ILE A 57 -9.06 2.54 -0.33
CA ILE A 57 -8.83 1.58 -1.42
C ILE A 57 -10.15 1.24 -2.13
N GLU A 58 -11.21 0.92 -1.39
CA GLU A 58 -12.52 0.62 -1.98
C GLU A 58 -13.11 1.82 -2.70
N GLY A 59 -12.96 3.03 -2.15
CA GLY A 59 -13.33 4.28 -2.81
C GLY A 59 -12.61 4.49 -4.14
N PHE A 60 -11.30 4.19 -4.21
CA PHE A 60 -10.54 4.27 -5.46
C PHE A 60 -10.94 3.21 -6.49
N LYS A 61 -11.29 1.99 -6.05
CA LYS A 61 -11.83 0.94 -6.95
C LYS A 61 -13.15 1.38 -7.56
N GLN A 62 -14.06 1.93 -6.77
CA GLN A 62 -15.36 2.43 -7.25
C GLN A 62 -15.21 3.58 -8.26
N GLN A 63 -14.15 4.37 -8.13
CA GLN A 63 -13.80 5.43 -9.08
C GLN A 63 -13.09 4.92 -10.34
N GLY A 64 -12.83 3.61 -10.46
CA GLY A 64 -12.12 3.03 -11.61
C GLY A 64 -10.63 3.34 -11.64
N CYS A 65 -9.99 3.55 -10.47
CA CYS A 65 -8.57 3.84 -10.42
C CYS A 65 -7.73 2.63 -10.86
N ALA A 66 -6.94 2.76 -11.93
CA ALA A 66 -6.14 1.66 -12.49
C ALA A 66 -5.09 1.05 -11.52
N LEU A 67 -4.79 1.69 -10.39
CA LEU A 67 -3.94 1.13 -9.35
C LEU A 67 -4.66 0.07 -8.50
N PHE A 68 -5.98 0.07 -8.48
CA PHE A 68 -6.83 -0.79 -7.67
C PHE A 68 -7.90 -1.41 -8.56
N GLY A 69 -7.71 -2.69 -8.90
CA GLY A 69 -8.62 -3.50 -9.71
C GLY A 69 -9.09 -4.73 -8.97
#